data_AF-A0AAE9B139-F1
#
_entry.id   AF-A0AAE9B139-F1
#
_cell.length_a   1.000
_cell.length_b   1.000
_cell.length_c   1.000
_cell.angle_alpha   90.00
_cell.angle_beta   90.00
_cell.angle_gamma   90.00
#
_symmetry.space_group_name_H-M   'P 1'
#
loop_
_entity.id
_entity.type
_entity.pdbx_description
1 polymer ?
#
loop_
_entity_poly.entity_id
_entity_poly.type
_entity_poly.pdbx_seq_one_letter_code
_entity_poly.pdbx_strand_id
1 'polypeptide(L)'
;MEQPDPVPATGPLSANSHWAADRALVERLHTATLTLLDLLSLQLDDRPVFSEALAGGGEHVCELSDLAPSWAPAIEADAVRLVAEAAGLPAASVFSPAMPHMIAAIDRQPLDVQRALIQRASARHVIQGTAIPNAGFIAAIAQVPVRPPRYAPPTMSDRRYVRWSVEDARTTRPQPATEPDRTTPPPHRELSHPSALPRPTSPR
;
A
#
# COMPACT_ATOMS: atom_id res chain seq x y z
N MET A 1 -11.56 -23.82 42.90
CA MET A 1 -10.29 -23.15 42.58
C MET A 1 -9.89 -23.66 41.21
N GLU A 2 -10.35 -23.01 40.15
CA GLU A 2 -9.97 -23.34 38.77
C GLU A 2 -8.65 -22.63 38.46
N GLN A 3 -7.64 -23.41 38.13
CA GLN A 3 -6.33 -22.95 37.71
C GLN A 3 -6.43 -22.61 36.22
N PRO A 4 -6.22 -21.34 35.81
CA PRO A 4 -6.34 -20.98 34.40
C PRO A 4 -5.27 -21.69 33.57
N ASP A 5 -5.69 -22.23 32.42
CA ASP A 5 -4.82 -22.88 31.44
C ASP A 5 -3.65 -21.97 31.02
N PRO A 6 -2.44 -22.53 30.80
CA PRO A 6 -1.30 -21.76 30.32
C PRO A 6 -1.57 -21.26 28.90
N VAL A 7 -1.70 -19.94 28.76
CA VAL A 7 -1.74 -19.26 27.46
C VAL A 7 -0.46 -19.62 26.69
N PRO A 8 -0.53 -20.10 25.43
CA PRO A 8 0.67 -20.35 24.64
C PRO A 8 1.42 -19.03 24.48
N ALA A 9 2.67 -19.02 24.95
CA ALA A 9 3.55 -17.88 24.85
C ALA A 9 3.89 -17.63 23.38
N THR A 10 3.17 -16.71 22.74
CA THR A 10 3.62 -16.03 21.53
C THR A 10 4.79 -15.15 21.95
N GLY A 11 5.98 -15.76 21.96
CA GLY A 11 7.20 -15.16 22.48
C GLY A 11 7.59 -13.88 21.72
N PRO A 12 8.31 -12.97 22.39
CA PRO A 12 8.83 -11.75 21.77
C PRO A 12 9.74 -12.09 20.58
N LEU A 13 9.85 -11.17 19.62
CA LEU A 13 10.90 -11.12 18.60
C LEU A 13 12.28 -10.97 19.31
N SER A 14 12.71 -11.98 20.05
CA SER A 14 14.02 -12.02 20.69
C SER A 14 15.08 -12.12 19.61
N ALA A 15 15.72 -10.99 19.31
CA ALA A 15 17.15 -10.78 19.00
C ALA A 15 17.91 -11.84 18.17
N ASN A 16 17.20 -12.64 17.39
CA ASN A 16 17.74 -13.72 16.61
C ASN A 16 17.53 -13.35 15.15
N SER A 17 18.60 -12.84 14.54
CA SER A 17 18.73 -12.53 13.11
C SER A 17 18.47 -13.73 12.17
N HIS A 18 17.95 -14.85 12.68
CA HIS A 18 17.64 -16.08 11.96
C HIS A 18 16.46 -15.92 10.99
N TRP A 19 15.53 -15.01 11.25
CA TRP A 19 14.41 -14.79 10.33
C TRP A 19 14.89 -14.29 8.95
N ALA A 20 16.00 -13.54 8.92
CA ALA A 20 16.65 -13.09 7.69
C ALA A 20 17.23 -14.24 6.86
N ALA A 21 17.61 -15.32 7.54
CA ALA A 21 18.15 -16.53 6.93
C ALA A 21 17.03 -17.48 6.48
N ASP A 22 15.80 -17.30 6.98
CA ASP A 22 14.63 -18.03 6.51
C ASP A 22 14.15 -17.46 5.17
N ARG A 23 14.62 -18.07 4.07
CA ARG A 23 14.24 -17.68 2.71
C ARG A 23 12.73 -17.75 2.47
N ALA A 24 12.04 -18.72 3.05
CA ALA A 24 10.60 -18.87 2.86
C ALA A 24 9.82 -17.74 3.52
N LEU A 25 10.27 -17.28 4.71
CA LEU A 25 9.70 -16.08 5.33
C LEU A 25 10.01 -14.82 4.51
N VAL A 26 11.25 -14.65 4.04
CA VAL A 26 11.62 -13.51 3.18
C VAL A 26 10.78 -13.46 1.90
N GLU A 27 10.55 -14.60 1.25
CA GLU A 27 9.69 -14.72 0.07
C GLU A 27 8.23 -14.36 0.37
N ARG A 28 7.70 -14.79 1.53
CA ARG A 28 6.36 -14.39 1.96
C ARG A 28 6.25 -12.89 2.24
N LEU A 29 7.23 -12.30 2.92
CA LEU A 29 7.25 -10.85 3.19
C LEU A 29 7.37 -10.02 1.91
N HIS A 30 8.17 -10.48 0.95
CA HIS A 30 8.27 -9.87 -0.37
C HIS A 30 6.93 -9.91 -1.12
N THR A 31 6.31 -11.09 -1.17
CA THR A 31 5.00 -11.29 -1.82
C THR A 31 3.89 -10.49 -1.14
N ALA A 32 3.90 -10.44 0.19
CA ALA A 32 3.00 -9.62 0.99
C ALA A 32 3.16 -8.14 0.64
N THR A 33 4.39 -7.63 0.57
CA THR A 33 4.65 -6.23 0.21
C THR A 33 4.17 -5.90 -1.21
N LEU A 34 4.39 -6.79 -2.18
CA LEU A 34 3.81 -6.64 -3.53
C LEU A 34 2.28 -6.59 -3.49
N THR A 35 1.66 -7.52 -2.76
CA THR A 35 0.20 -7.59 -2.60
C THR A 35 -0.34 -6.30 -1.98
N LEU A 36 0.35 -5.75 -0.97
CA LEU A 36 -0.02 -4.45 -0.39
C LEU A 36 0.02 -3.34 -1.44
N LEU A 37 1.10 -3.22 -2.23
CA LEU A 37 1.21 -2.17 -3.25
C LEU A 37 0.10 -2.26 -4.31
N ASP A 38 -0.30 -3.48 -4.69
CA ASP A 38 -1.41 -3.69 -5.63
C ASP A 38 -2.75 -3.25 -5.00
N LEU A 39 -2.99 -3.59 -3.73
CA LEU A 39 -4.18 -3.15 -2.99
C LEU A 39 -4.23 -1.63 -2.80
N LEU A 40 -3.10 -0.98 -2.51
CA LEU A 40 -3.03 0.48 -2.38
C LEU A 40 -3.45 1.19 -3.67
N SER A 41 -3.06 0.64 -4.83
CA SER A 41 -3.45 1.19 -6.13
C SER A 41 -4.96 1.17 -6.36
N LEU A 42 -5.66 0.16 -5.82
CA LEU A 42 -7.12 0.03 -5.87
C LEU A 42 -7.80 0.94 -4.84
N GLN A 43 -7.24 1.04 -3.64
CA GLN A 43 -7.83 1.82 -2.55
C GLN A 43 -7.76 3.33 -2.74
N LEU A 44 -6.83 3.84 -3.55
CA LEU A 44 -6.74 5.27 -3.85
C LEU A 44 -7.99 5.82 -4.56
N ASP A 45 -8.86 4.97 -5.09
CA ASP A 45 -10.15 5.39 -5.66
C ASP A 45 -11.16 5.80 -4.57
N ASP A 46 -11.09 5.14 -3.40
CA ASP A 46 -12.01 5.35 -2.27
C ASP A 46 -11.39 6.19 -1.13
N ARG A 47 -10.05 6.22 -1.04
CA ARG A 47 -9.28 6.94 -0.01
C ARG A 47 -8.35 7.96 -0.68
N PRO A 48 -8.51 9.26 -0.40
CA PRO A 48 -7.88 10.31 -1.20
C PRO A 48 -6.36 10.45 -0.99
N VAL A 49 -5.77 9.83 0.04
CA VAL A 49 -4.33 9.94 0.33
C VAL A 49 -3.70 8.59 0.66
N PHE A 50 -2.44 8.46 0.27
CA PHE A 50 -1.63 7.25 0.43
C PHE A 50 -1.57 6.75 1.88
N SER A 51 -1.39 7.63 2.87
CA SER A 51 -1.35 7.22 4.29
C SER A 51 -2.65 6.61 4.79
N GLU A 52 -3.79 7.10 4.33
CA GLU A 52 -5.10 6.53 4.65
C GLU A 52 -5.31 5.18 3.95
N ALA A 53 -4.86 5.02 2.71
CA ALA A 53 -4.87 3.72 2.02
C ALA A 53 -3.94 2.71 2.71
N LEU A 54 -2.81 3.16 3.26
CA LEU A 54 -1.86 2.31 3.97
C LEU A 54 -2.41 1.80 5.31
N ALA A 55 -3.19 2.63 6.02
CA ALA A 55 -3.68 2.31 7.36
C ALA A 55 -4.52 1.03 7.40
N GLY A 56 -3.98 0.00 8.06
CA GLY A 56 -4.60 -1.32 8.21
C GLY A 56 -4.37 -2.27 7.03
N GLY A 57 -3.69 -1.81 5.98
CA GLY A 57 -3.35 -2.63 4.82
C GLY A 57 -2.38 -3.76 5.16
N GLY A 58 -1.41 -3.51 6.06
CA GLY A 58 -0.44 -4.52 6.49
C GLY A 58 -1.08 -5.69 7.23
N GLU A 59 -2.04 -5.41 8.12
CA GLU A 59 -2.78 -6.44 8.85
C GLU A 59 -3.59 -7.32 7.89
N HIS A 60 -4.32 -6.69 6.96
CA HIS A 60 -5.10 -7.41 5.95
C HIS A 60 -4.23 -8.33 5.08
N VAL A 61 -3.08 -7.83 4.63
CA VAL A 61 -2.14 -8.63 3.82
C VAL A 61 -1.51 -9.76 4.63
N CYS A 62 -1.27 -9.56 5.94
CA CYS A 62 -0.80 -10.64 6.80
C CYS A 62 -1.81 -11.79 6.86
N GLU A 63 -3.11 -11.47 7.00
CA GLU A 63 -4.19 -12.47 6.97
C GLU A 63 -4.21 -13.22 5.63
N LEU A 64 -4.10 -12.51 4.50
CA LEU A 64 -4.08 -13.13 3.16
C LEU A 64 -2.85 -14.03 2.93
N SER A 65 -1.73 -13.72 3.57
CA SER A 65 -0.43 -14.37 3.35
C SER A 65 -0.07 -15.41 4.42
N ASP A 66 -0.99 -15.72 5.34
CA ASP A 66 -0.77 -16.58 6.51
C ASP A 66 0.47 -16.15 7.33
N LEU A 67 0.60 -14.84 7.55
CA LEU A 67 1.64 -14.22 8.36
C LEU A 67 1.08 -13.76 9.70
N ALA A 68 1.91 -13.81 10.75
CA ALA A 68 1.53 -13.24 12.04
C ALA A 68 1.31 -11.71 11.90
N PRO A 69 0.25 -11.13 12.52
CA PRO A 69 -0.02 -9.69 12.45
C PRO A 69 1.14 -8.78 12.90
N SER A 70 2.07 -9.32 13.70
CA SER A 70 3.30 -8.60 14.10
C SER A 70 4.21 -8.19 12.93
N TRP A 71 4.01 -8.76 11.74
CA TRP A 71 4.75 -8.39 10.53
C TRP A 71 4.14 -7.21 9.78
N ALA A 72 2.90 -6.82 10.08
CA ALA A 72 2.21 -5.73 9.39
C ALA A 72 3.03 -4.42 9.36
N PRO A 73 3.63 -3.94 10.47
CA PRO A 73 4.43 -2.72 10.44
C PRO A 73 5.66 -2.81 9.53
N ALA A 74 6.27 -3.99 9.40
CA ALA A 74 7.43 -4.18 8.52
C ALA A 74 7.02 -4.14 7.04
N ILE A 75 5.88 -4.76 6.71
CA ILE A 75 5.32 -4.78 5.35
C ILE A 75 4.92 -3.35 4.92
N GLU A 76 4.17 -2.63 5.78
CA GLU A 76 3.78 -1.24 5.52
C GLU A 76 4.99 -0.34 5.37
N ALA A 77 5.99 -0.49 6.25
CA ALA A 77 7.18 0.32 6.19
C ALA A 77 8.02 0.05 4.94
N ASP A 78 8.09 -1.21 4.48
CA ASP A 78 8.78 -1.52 3.22
C ASP A 78 8.03 -0.96 2.01
N ALA A 79 6.69 -1.03 2.00
CA ALA A 79 5.87 -0.39 0.97
C ALA A 79 6.11 1.13 0.92
N VAL A 80 6.13 1.82 2.06
CA VAL A 80 6.46 3.26 2.15
C VAL A 80 7.84 3.53 1.58
N ARG A 81 8.85 2.72 1.95
CA ARG A 81 10.22 2.88 1.42
C ARG A 81 10.23 2.77 -0.10
N LEU A 82 9.60 1.75 -0.67
CA LEU A 82 9.58 1.53 -2.12
C LEU A 82 8.88 2.68 -2.87
N VAL A 83 7.77 3.18 -2.33
CA VAL A 83 7.05 4.34 -2.92
C VAL A 83 7.87 5.62 -2.77
N ALA A 84 8.53 5.83 -1.63
CA ALA A 84 9.43 6.97 -1.41
C ALA A 84 10.64 6.93 -2.39
N GLU A 85 11.25 5.77 -2.60
CA GLU A 85 12.30 5.58 -3.62
C GLU A 85 11.79 5.84 -5.04
N ALA A 86 10.56 5.45 -5.36
CA ALA A 86 9.92 5.79 -6.64
C ALA A 86 9.72 7.30 -6.83
N ALA A 87 9.56 8.04 -5.72
CA ALA A 87 9.45 9.49 -5.65
C ALA A 87 10.80 10.22 -5.58
N GLY A 88 11.93 9.50 -5.58
CA GLY A 88 13.26 10.10 -5.45
C GLY A 88 13.61 10.52 -4.02
N LEU A 89 12.94 9.94 -3.02
CA LEU A 89 13.16 10.15 -1.58
C LEU A 89 13.77 8.87 -0.98
N PRO A 90 15.08 8.61 -1.17
CA PRO A 90 15.68 7.37 -0.70
C PRO A 90 15.67 7.27 0.83
N ALA A 91 15.18 6.15 1.36
CA ALA A 91 15.26 5.85 2.78
C ALA A 91 16.49 4.96 3.06
N ALA A 92 17.32 5.36 4.01
CA ALA A 92 18.47 4.55 4.45
C ALA A 92 18.06 3.24 5.15
N SER A 93 16.82 3.17 5.65
CA SER A 93 16.28 2.02 6.40
C SER A 93 14.76 2.02 6.35
N VAL A 94 14.16 0.84 6.50
CA VAL A 94 12.71 0.64 6.56
C VAL A 94 12.07 1.27 7.81
N PHE A 95 12.80 1.45 8.92
CA PHE A 95 12.29 2.21 10.07
C PHE A 95 13.03 3.54 10.25
N SER A 96 13.33 4.22 9.14
CA SER A 96 13.97 5.53 9.18
C SER A 96 13.12 6.55 9.94
N PRO A 97 13.69 7.38 10.83
CA PRO A 97 12.96 8.46 11.49
C PRO A 97 12.41 9.51 10.49
N ALA A 98 12.90 9.50 9.24
CA ALA A 98 12.38 10.33 8.17
C ALA A 98 11.05 9.81 7.57
N MET A 99 10.60 8.60 7.90
CA MET A 99 9.39 7.99 7.30
C MET A 99 8.15 8.88 7.37
N PRO A 100 7.79 9.52 8.51
CA PRO A 100 6.62 10.39 8.56
C PRO A 100 6.70 11.55 7.56
N HIS A 101 7.91 12.08 7.32
CA HIS A 101 8.11 13.16 6.35
C HIS A 101 7.98 12.66 4.91
N MET A 102 8.46 11.43 4.62
CA MET A 102 8.31 10.81 3.31
C MET A 102 6.84 10.52 3.00
N ILE A 103 6.09 9.97 3.96
CA ILE A 103 4.64 9.75 3.84
C ILE A 103 3.93 11.09 3.55
N ALA A 104 4.20 12.12 4.34
CA ALA A 104 3.61 13.44 4.12
C ALA A 104 4.02 14.08 2.77
N ALA A 105 5.17 13.72 2.21
CA ALA A 105 5.59 14.19 0.88
C ALA A 105 4.83 13.45 -0.24
N ILE A 106 4.55 12.16 -0.06
CA ILE A 106 3.74 11.34 -0.97
C ILE A 106 2.28 11.80 -0.93
N ASP A 107 1.70 11.99 0.26
CA ASP A 107 0.30 12.42 0.45
C ASP A 107 0.00 13.79 -0.20
N ARG A 108 1.01 14.66 -0.31
CA ARG A 108 0.86 15.98 -0.95
C ARG A 108 0.89 15.93 -2.48
N GLN A 109 1.21 14.78 -3.08
CA GLN A 109 1.19 14.65 -4.54
C GLN A 109 -0.25 14.56 -5.06
N PRO A 110 -0.52 14.99 -6.30
CA PRO A 110 -1.76 14.69 -6.99
C PRO A 110 -2.05 13.17 -7.00
N LEU A 111 -3.33 12.79 -6.97
CA LEU A 111 -3.75 11.38 -6.85
C LEU A 111 -3.21 10.50 -7.99
N ASP A 112 -3.20 11.02 -9.22
CA ASP A 112 -2.62 10.36 -10.38
C ASP A 112 -1.11 10.13 -10.24
N VAL A 113 -0.41 11.11 -9.64
CA VAL A 113 1.02 10.98 -9.30
C VAL A 113 1.23 9.94 -8.21
N GLN A 114 0.41 9.93 -7.14
CA GLN A 114 0.48 8.90 -6.09
C GLN A 114 0.32 7.50 -6.68
N ARG A 115 -0.69 7.29 -7.54
CA ARG A 115 -0.92 6.01 -8.24
C ARG A 115 0.28 5.62 -9.11
N ALA A 116 0.84 6.56 -9.87
CA ALA A 116 2.00 6.31 -10.71
C ALA A 116 3.26 5.93 -9.89
N LEU A 117 3.42 6.51 -8.70
CA LEU A 117 4.51 6.16 -7.78
C LEU A 117 4.35 4.74 -7.24
N ILE A 118 3.15 4.33 -6.83
CA ILE A 118 2.86 2.97 -6.36
C ILE A 118 3.10 1.95 -7.48
N GLN A 119 2.60 2.21 -8.69
CA GLN A 119 2.83 1.33 -9.85
C GLN A 119 4.31 1.18 -10.18
N ARG A 120 5.08 2.28 -10.14
CA ARG A 120 6.53 2.24 -10.35
C ARG A 120 7.25 1.46 -9.25
N ALA A 121 6.83 1.63 -8.00
CA ALA A 121 7.35 0.90 -6.86
C ALA A 121 7.12 -0.62 -7.01
N SER A 122 5.88 -1.02 -7.32
CA SER A 122 5.51 -2.43 -7.59
C SER A 122 6.34 -3.01 -8.73
N ALA A 123 6.39 -2.34 -9.88
CA ALA A 123 7.16 -2.80 -11.05
C ALA A 123 8.66 -2.99 -10.74
N ARG A 124 9.27 -2.06 -9.98
CA ARG A 124 10.68 -2.20 -9.55
C ARG A 124 10.88 -3.35 -8.58
N HIS A 125 9.95 -3.55 -7.65
CA HIS A 125 10.07 -4.58 -6.63
C HIS A 125 9.97 -5.99 -7.24
N VAL A 126 9.08 -6.19 -8.22
CA VAL A 126 9.01 -7.43 -9.00
C VAL A 126 10.35 -7.73 -9.70
N ILE A 127 10.99 -6.72 -10.29
CA ILE A 127 12.28 -6.88 -11.00
C ILE A 127 13.41 -7.21 -10.02
N GLN A 128 13.41 -6.61 -8.83
CA GLN A 128 14.46 -6.83 -7.83
C GLN A 128 14.39 -8.23 -7.19
N GLY A 129 13.22 -8.87 -7.22
CA GLY A 129 12.99 -10.21 -6.67
C GLY A 129 13.31 -10.31 -5.17
N THR A 130 13.46 -11.54 -4.67
CA THR A 130 13.86 -11.83 -3.28
C THR A 130 15.36 -11.67 -3.06
N ALA A 131 15.94 -10.59 -3.59
CA ALA A 131 17.28 -10.20 -3.23
C ALA A 131 17.36 -10.13 -1.70
N ILE A 132 18.39 -10.78 -1.13
CA ILE A 132 18.55 -10.94 0.32
C ILE A 132 18.35 -9.57 0.98
N PRO A 133 17.45 -9.45 1.97
CA PRO A 133 17.14 -8.17 2.58
C PRO A 133 18.43 -7.50 3.05
N ASN A 134 18.56 -6.20 2.77
CA ASN A 134 19.76 -5.48 3.15
C ASN A 134 19.96 -5.56 4.68
N ALA A 135 21.21 -5.53 5.14
CA ALA A 135 21.51 -5.63 6.57
C ALA A 135 20.80 -4.56 7.43
N GLY A 136 20.44 -3.42 6.82
CA GLY A 136 19.63 -2.37 7.44
C GLY A 136 18.20 -2.83 7.78
N PHE A 137 17.53 -3.56 6.88
CA PHE A 137 16.21 -4.16 7.11
C PHE A 137 16.25 -5.14 8.29
N ILE A 138 17.31 -5.95 8.34
CA ILE A 138 17.52 -6.92 9.42
C ILE A 138 17.69 -6.23 10.78
N ALA A 139 18.55 -5.21 10.82
CA ALA A 139 18.82 -4.45 12.03
C ALA A 139 17.60 -3.65 12.52
N ALA A 140 16.75 -3.20 11.59
CA ALA A 140 15.60 -2.38 11.90
C ALA A 140 14.49 -3.21 12.56
N ILE A 141 14.16 -4.40 12.04
CA ILE A 141 13.14 -5.28 12.66
C ILE A 141 13.59 -5.77 14.03
N ALA A 142 14.88 -6.08 14.19
CA ALA A 142 15.43 -6.53 15.47
C ALA A 142 15.34 -5.46 16.59
N GLN A 143 15.17 -4.19 16.23
CA GLN A 143 15.12 -3.06 17.17
C GLN A 143 13.71 -2.56 17.48
N VAL A 144 12.66 -3.09 16.82
CA VAL A 144 11.29 -2.69 17.12
C VAL A 144 10.94 -3.19 18.53
N PRO A 145 10.75 -2.30 19.51
CA PRO A 145 10.31 -2.72 20.83
C PRO A 145 8.92 -3.34 20.67
N VAL A 146 8.78 -4.63 20.95
CA VAL A 146 7.47 -5.27 21.06
C VAL A 146 6.78 -4.62 22.24
N ARG A 147 6.02 -3.56 21.99
CA ARG A 147 5.16 -2.98 23.00
C ARG A 147 4.06 -4.01 23.21
N PRO A 148 3.95 -4.63 24.39
CA PRO A 148 2.85 -5.55 24.64
C PRO A 148 1.54 -4.80 24.35
N PRO A 149 0.57 -5.43 23.68
CA PRO A 149 -0.70 -4.79 23.42
C PRO A 149 -1.24 -4.30 24.76
N ARG A 150 -1.34 -2.98 24.91
CA ARG A 150 -2.14 -2.40 25.98
C ARG A 150 -3.57 -2.74 25.62
N TYR A 151 -4.06 -3.86 26.15
CA TYR A 151 -5.48 -4.16 26.21
C TYR A 151 -6.12 -3.05 27.08
N ALA A 152 -6.36 -1.89 26.48
CA ALA A 152 -7.42 -1.04 26.95
C ALA A 152 -8.72 -1.80 26.61
N PRO A 153 -9.59 -2.07 27.59
CA PRO A 153 -10.89 -2.65 27.28
C PRO A 153 -11.56 -1.76 26.23
N PRO A 154 -12.13 -2.33 25.16
CA PRO A 154 -12.75 -1.53 24.11
C PRO A 154 -13.82 -0.66 24.74
N THR A 155 -13.60 0.65 24.76
CA THR A 155 -14.68 1.58 25.03
C THR A 155 -15.66 1.44 23.87
N MET A 156 -16.94 1.24 24.19
CA MET A 156 -18.01 0.97 23.22
C MET A 156 -18.13 2.03 22.09
N SER A 157 -17.47 3.17 22.23
CA SER A 157 -17.46 4.27 21.26
C SER A 157 -16.43 4.11 20.13
N ASP A 158 -15.52 3.14 20.18
CA ASP A 158 -14.46 2.96 19.17
C ASP A 158 -14.76 1.85 18.13
N ARG A 159 -16.04 1.45 18.03
CA ARG A 159 -16.56 0.54 16.99
C ARG A 159 -16.64 1.17 15.59
N ARG A 160 -15.73 2.08 15.27
CA ARG A 160 -15.53 2.64 13.92
C ARG A 160 -14.16 2.33 13.33
N TYR A 161 -13.44 1.35 13.88
CA TYR A 161 -12.53 0.58 13.03
C TYR A 161 -13.37 -0.15 12.00
N VAL A 162 -13.27 0.31 10.76
CA VAL A 162 -13.86 -0.31 9.58
C VAL A 162 -13.28 -1.70 9.47
N ARG A 163 -13.96 -2.67 10.10
CA ARG A 163 -13.82 -4.08 9.81
C ARG A 163 -14.02 -4.20 8.32
N TRP A 164 -12.97 -4.59 7.60
CA TRP A 164 -13.09 -5.10 6.25
C TRP A 164 -14.07 -6.27 6.31
N SER A 165 -15.35 -6.02 6.00
CA SER A 165 -16.30 -7.09 5.76
C SER A 165 -16.22 -7.39 4.28
N VAL A 166 -15.81 -8.62 3.95
CA VAL A 166 -15.75 -9.16 2.59
C VAL A 166 -17.12 -9.03 1.85
N GLU A 167 -18.18 -8.72 2.58
CA GLU A 167 -19.54 -8.48 2.07
C GLU A 167 -19.78 -7.09 1.44
N ASP A 168 -18.98 -6.06 1.78
CA ASP A 168 -19.15 -4.74 1.15
C ASP A 168 -18.70 -4.72 -0.31
N ALA A 169 -17.75 -5.59 -0.70
CA ALA A 169 -17.31 -5.74 -2.08
C ALA A 169 -18.37 -6.37 -3.02
N ARG A 170 -19.45 -6.94 -2.47
CA ARG A 170 -20.51 -7.58 -3.28
C ARG A 170 -21.78 -6.73 -3.42
N THR A 171 -21.84 -5.53 -2.84
CA THR A 171 -23.11 -4.78 -2.72
C THR A 171 -23.18 -3.50 -3.55
N THR A 172 -22.16 -3.15 -4.34
CA THR A 172 -22.31 -2.09 -5.36
C THR A 172 -22.86 -2.69 -6.65
N ARG A 173 -24.14 -3.08 -6.61
CA ARG A 173 -24.92 -3.31 -7.83
C ARG A 173 -24.98 -1.95 -8.54
N PRO A 174 -24.49 -1.81 -9.79
CA PRO A 174 -24.62 -0.56 -10.52
C PRO A 174 -26.11 -0.20 -10.59
N GLN A 175 -26.46 0.99 -10.11
CA GLN A 175 -27.77 1.55 -10.41
C GLN A 175 -27.92 1.60 -11.93
N PRO A 176 -29.04 1.13 -12.49
CA PRO A 176 -29.32 1.35 -13.91
C PRO A 176 -29.27 2.85 -14.15
N ALA A 177 -28.38 3.26 -15.04
CA ALA A 177 -28.25 4.65 -15.46
C ALA A 177 -29.63 5.17 -15.85
N THR A 178 -30.08 6.22 -15.16
CA THR A 178 -31.23 7.02 -15.57
C THR A 178 -30.97 7.47 -16.99
N GLU A 179 -31.73 6.89 -17.91
CA GLU A 179 -31.67 7.14 -19.35
C GLU A 179 -31.93 8.63 -19.61
N PRO A 180 -30.95 9.40 -20.11
CA PRO A 180 -31.20 10.79 -20.46
C PRO A 180 -32.08 10.83 -21.70
N ASP A 181 -33.22 11.49 -21.54
CA ASP A 181 -34.21 11.83 -22.56
C ASP A 181 -33.54 12.23 -23.89
N ARG A 182 -33.64 11.34 -24.88
CA ARG A 182 -33.16 11.54 -26.25
C ARG A 182 -34.16 12.39 -27.03
N THR A 183 -34.30 13.65 -26.66
CA THR A 183 -35.09 14.59 -27.47
C THR A 183 -34.40 15.95 -27.57
N THR A 184 -33.16 15.97 -28.07
CA THR A 184 -32.57 17.23 -28.56
C THR A 184 -31.72 16.94 -29.82
N PRO A 185 -32.18 17.34 -31.01
CA PRO A 185 -31.36 17.23 -32.21
C PRO A 185 -30.17 18.20 -32.13
N PRO A 186 -28.96 17.77 -32.57
CA PRO A 186 -27.78 18.60 -32.55
C PRO A 186 -27.88 19.74 -33.57
N PRO A 187 -27.37 20.95 -33.26
CA PRO A 187 -27.24 22.01 -34.25
C PRO A 187 -26.21 21.59 -35.31
N HIS A 188 -26.62 21.72 -36.57
CA HIS A 188 -25.79 21.54 -37.76
C HIS A 188 -24.49 22.33 -37.63
N ARG A 189 -23.36 21.64 -37.44
CA ARG A 189 -22.03 22.24 -37.48
C ARG A 189 -21.56 22.25 -38.93
N GLU A 190 -21.55 23.44 -39.51
CA GLU A 190 -21.04 23.71 -40.85
C GLU A 190 -19.60 23.17 -41.03
N LEU A 191 -19.43 22.47 -42.14
CA LEU A 191 -18.16 22.04 -42.69
C LEU A 191 -17.41 23.26 -43.24
N SER A 192 -16.44 23.76 -42.48
CA SER A 192 -15.41 24.67 -43.00
C SER A 192 -14.05 23.95 -43.01
N HIS A 193 -13.79 23.26 -44.12
CA HIS A 193 -12.44 23.18 -44.72
C HIS A 193 -12.23 24.51 -45.47
N PRO A 194 -11.00 25.06 -45.64
CA PRO A 194 -9.88 24.31 -46.25
C PRO A 194 -8.44 24.77 -45.87
N SER A 195 -7.47 24.08 -46.49
CA SER A 195 -6.14 24.60 -46.87
C SER A 195 -5.12 24.84 -45.75
N ALA A 196 -3.82 24.65 -45.91
CA ALA A 196 -2.95 24.11 -46.95
C ALA A 196 -1.56 23.91 -46.30
N LEU A 197 -0.76 22.99 -46.83
CA LEU A 197 0.66 22.76 -46.51
C LEU A 197 1.53 24.02 -46.71
N PRO A 198 2.71 24.12 -46.06
CA PRO A 198 3.94 23.65 -46.73
C PRO A 198 4.97 22.93 -45.83
N ARG A 199 5.68 21.96 -46.44
CA ARG A 199 7.02 21.46 -46.06
C ARG A 199 8.10 22.47 -46.55
N PRO A 200 9.41 22.17 -46.50
CA PRO A 200 10.35 21.83 -45.40
C PRO A 200 11.51 22.87 -45.35
N THR A 201 12.51 22.71 -44.48
CA THR A 201 13.95 22.92 -44.81
C THR A 201 14.84 22.54 -43.62
N SER A 202 15.77 21.62 -43.85
CA SER A 202 16.93 21.38 -42.99
C SER A 202 18.12 22.19 -43.51
N PRO A 203 18.98 22.75 -42.65
CA PRO A 203 20.35 23.09 -43.01
C PRO A 203 21.34 22.00 -42.55
N ARG A 204 22.45 21.96 -43.28
CA ARG A 204 23.61 21.05 -43.17
C ARG A 204 24.37 21.16 -41.85
#